data_AF-A0AA86GM72-F1
#
_entry.id   AF-A0AA86GM72-F1
#
_cell.length_a   1.000
_cell.length_b   1.000
_cell.length_c   1.000
_cell.angle_alpha   90.00
_cell.angle_beta   90.00
_cell.angle_gamma   90.00
#
_symmetry.space_group_name_H-M   'P 1'
#
loop_
_entity.id
_entity.type
_entity.pdbx_description
1 polymer ?
#
loop_
_entity_poly.entity_id
_entity_poly.type
_entity_poly.pdbx_seq_one_letter_code
_entity_poly.pdbx_strand_id
1 'polypeptide(L)'
;MGILRTIIWVLLTIVLLLFAFANWNAVTVTIWPGWEAETKLPVIVLVAFALGSLPTWIALRATRWSLKRRLDASERQLADLRAMANRPTDPAPPTVPVNDIPPSPLESA
;
A
#
# COMPACT_ATOMS: atom_id res chain seq x y z
N MET A 1 10.51 12.80 -5.61
CA MET A 1 9.95 13.08 -4.26
C MET A 1 9.30 14.45 -4.32
N GLY A 2 7.97 14.52 -4.39
CA GLY A 2 7.26 15.69 -4.94
C GLY A 2 7.19 16.91 -4.02
N ILE A 3 7.30 18.09 -4.63
CA ILE A 3 7.08 19.42 -4.04
C ILE A 3 5.82 19.49 -3.16
N LEU A 4 4.77 18.74 -3.51
CA LEU A 4 3.54 18.71 -2.73
C LEU A 4 3.73 18.16 -1.31
N ARG A 5 4.61 17.16 -1.15
CA ARG A 5 4.93 16.59 0.16
C ARG A 5 5.66 17.62 1.03
N THR A 6 6.56 18.41 0.45
CA THR A 6 7.27 19.47 1.16
C THR A 6 6.35 20.63 1.50
N ILE A 7 5.44 21.04 0.61
CA ILE A 7 4.45 22.08 0.89
C ILE A 7 3.55 21.68 2.07
N ILE A 8 3.02 20.45 2.06
CA ILE A 8 2.19 19.95 3.18
C ILE A 8 2.98 19.94 4.48
N TRP A 9 4.23 19.49 4.46
CA TRP A 9 5.08 19.46 5.65
C TRP A 9 5.43 20.86 6.17
N VAL A 10 5.73 21.79 5.28
CA VAL A 10 6.02 23.19 5.63
C VAL A 10 4.77 23.83 6.25
N LEU A 11 3.60 23.68 5.62
CA LEU A 11 2.34 24.19 6.15
C LEU A 11 2.04 23.60 7.54
N LEU A 12 2.19 22.29 7.70
CA LEU A 12 1.99 21.61 8.99
C LEU A 12 2.96 22.12 10.07
N THR A 13 4.21 22.36 9.70
CA THR A 13 5.23 22.92 10.61
C THR A 13 4.88 24.36 11.02
N ILE A 14 4.42 25.18 10.08
CA ILE A 14 4.00 26.57 10.35
C ILE A 14 2.79 26.60 11.29
N VAL A 15 1.76 25.79 11.02
CA VAL A 15 0.58 25.68 11.89
C VAL A 15 0.98 25.24 13.29
N LEU A 16 1.91 24.29 13.40
CA LEU A 16 2.40 23.81 14.68
C LEU A 16 3.17 24.88 15.47
N LEU A 17 4.04 25.64 14.79
CA LEU A 17 4.74 26.77 15.40
C LEU A 17 3.77 27.85 15.89
N LEU A 18 2.81 28.25 15.04
CA LEU A 18 1.80 29.26 15.39
C LEU A 18 0.95 28.80 16.57
N PHE A 19 0.51 27.54 16.57
CA PHE A 19 -0.23 26.96 17.67
C PHE A 19 0.57 26.99 18.97
N ALA A 20 1.86 26.63 18.90
CA ALA A 20 2.74 26.62 20.05
C ALA A 20 3.03 28.02 20.61
N PHE A 21 3.22 28.99 19.71
CA PHE A 21 3.45 30.38 20.10
C PHE A 21 2.19 31.02 20.69
N ALA A 22 1.02 30.79 20.08
CA ALA A 22 -0.26 31.34 20.53
C ALA A 22 -0.74 30.74 21.86
N ASN A 23 -0.34 29.50 22.16
CA ASN A 23 -0.76 28.79 23.37
C ASN A 23 0.38 28.62 24.38
N TRP A 24 1.31 29.58 24.48
CA TRP A 24 2.42 29.56 25.44
C TRP A 24 1.96 29.82 26.90
N ASN A 25 0.89 29.14 27.33
CA ASN A 25 0.41 29.21 28.69
C ASN A 25 0.95 28.02 29.47
N ALA A 26 1.56 28.31 30.62
CA ALA A 26 1.98 27.30 31.58
C ALA A 26 0.72 26.67 32.19
N VAL A 27 0.56 25.37 32.03
CA VAL A 27 -0.50 24.61 32.70
C VAL A 27 0.16 23.63 33.65
N THR A 28 -0.23 23.75 34.92
CA THR A 28 0.15 22.85 35.99
C THR A 28 -0.66 21.57 35.83
N VAL A 29 0.01 20.48 35.47
CA VAL A 29 -0.58 19.14 35.47
C VAL A 29 -0.08 18.42 36.72
N THR A 30 -1.00 18.15 37.65
CA THR A 30 -0.74 17.36 38.85
C THR A 30 -0.81 15.88 38.49
N ILE A 31 0.36 15.24 38.39
CA ILE A 31 0.48 13.81 38.01
C ILE A 31 0.28 12.92 39.26
N TRP A 32 0.62 13.44 40.45
CA TRP A 32 0.41 12.84 41.78
C TRP A 32 0.30 13.97 42.82
N PRO A 33 -0.32 13.79 44.00
CA PRO A 33 -0.29 14.80 45.05
C PRO A 33 1.15 15.14 45.43
N GLY A 34 1.56 16.40 45.19
CA GLY A 34 2.93 16.88 45.43
C GLY A 34 3.89 16.82 44.24
N TRP A 35 3.46 16.30 43.08
CA TRP A 35 4.22 16.36 41.83
C TRP A 35 3.48 17.22 40.81
N GLU A 36 3.93 18.48 40.74
CA GLU A 36 3.46 19.47 39.79
C GLU A 36 4.47 19.56 38.65
N ALA A 37 4.15 18.95 37.51
CA ALA A 37 4.92 19.14 36.31
C ALA A 37 4.31 20.32 35.54
N GLU A 38 4.98 21.47 35.58
CA GLU A 38 4.64 22.59 34.70
C GLU A 38 4.98 22.24 33.26
N THR A 39 3.99 21.68 32.55
CA THR A 39 4.14 21.35 31.13
C THR A 39 3.26 22.29 30.32
N LYS A 40 3.87 23.03 29.39
CA LYS A 40 3.18 24.03 28.59
C LYS A 40 2.09 23.36 27.73
N LEU A 41 0.92 24.00 27.61
CA LEU A 41 -0.21 23.54 26.78
C LEU A 41 0.15 23.09 25.36
N PRO A 42 1.09 23.71 24.63
CA PRO A 42 1.43 23.32 23.28
C PRO A 42 1.90 21.87 23.18
N VAL A 43 2.64 21.41 24.18
CA VAL A 43 3.20 20.06 24.20
C VAL A 43 2.09 19.03 24.26
N ILE A 44 1.06 19.27 25.07
CA ILE A 44 -0.08 18.37 25.24
C ILE A 44 -0.89 18.28 23.94
N VAL A 45 -1.13 19.40 23.26
CA VAL A 45 -1.86 19.39 22.00
C VAL A 45 -1.05 18.73 20.88
N LEU A 46 0.26 18.94 20.86
CA LEU A 46 1.16 18.27 19.91
C LEU A 46 1.16 16.76 20.13
N VAL A 47 1.16 16.32 21.40
CA VAL A 47 1.07 14.89 21.77
C VAL A 47 -0.32 14.32 21.41
N ALA A 48 -1.42 15.02 21.70
CA ALA A 48 -2.76 14.57 21.33
C ALA A 48 -2.96 14.49 19.81
N PHE A 49 -2.46 15.50 19.08
CA PHE A 49 -2.46 15.52 17.62
C PHE A 49 -1.59 14.39 17.06
N ALA A 50 -0.41 14.17 17.62
CA ALA A 50 0.48 13.08 17.24
C ALA A 50 -0.20 11.73 17.50
N LEU A 51 -0.85 11.55 18.65
CA LEU A 51 -1.57 10.32 18.99
C LEU A 51 -2.74 10.02 18.05
N GLY A 52 -3.49 11.04 17.60
CA GLY A 52 -4.56 10.83 16.61
C GLY A 52 -4.04 10.67 15.17
N SER A 53 -2.99 11.40 14.81
CA SER A 53 -2.55 11.54 13.41
C SER A 53 -1.49 10.54 13.00
N LEU A 54 -0.56 10.14 13.89
CA LEU A 54 0.46 9.12 13.57
C LEU A 54 -0.16 7.78 13.17
N PRO A 55 -1.06 7.15 13.95
CA PRO A 55 -1.57 5.82 13.61
C PRO A 55 -2.31 5.84 12.27
N THR A 56 -3.11 6.87 12.02
CA THR A 56 -3.82 7.07 10.76
C THR A 56 -2.85 7.27 9.58
N TRP A 57 -1.79 8.07 9.78
CA TRP A 57 -0.77 8.32 8.76
C TRP A 57 0.06 7.07 8.42
N ILE A 58 0.45 6.30 9.44
CA ILE A 58 1.18 5.03 9.27
C ILE A 58 0.29 4.01 8.53
N ALA A 59 -0.98 3.90 8.91
CA ALA A 59 -1.94 3.04 8.24
C ALA A 59 -2.09 3.40 6.74
N LEU A 60 -2.30 4.69 6.43
CA LEU A 60 -2.38 5.16 5.05
C LEU A 60 -1.09 4.87 4.25
N ARG A 61 0.07 5.03 4.89
CA ARG A 61 1.38 4.79 4.26
C ARG A 61 1.60 3.31 3.97
N ALA A 62 1.26 2.43 4.90
CA ALA A 62 1.36 0.98 4.75
C ALA A 62 0.43 0.49 3.63
N THR A 63 -0.81 0.98 3.60
CA THR A 63 -1.77 0.67 2.53
C THR A 63 -1.24 1.11 1.17
N ARG A 64 -0.74 2.34 1.02
CA ARG A 64 -0.12 2.78 -0.24
C ARG A 64 1.05 1.89 -0.68
N TRP A 65 1.84 1.40 0.26
CA TRP A 65 2.97 0.53 -0.05
C TRP A 65 2.53 -0.87 -0.48
N SER A 66 1.49 -1.42 0.15
CA SER A 66 0.93 -2.73 -0.23
C SER A 66 0.25 -2.67 -1.59
N LEU A 67 -0.50 -1.61 -1.90
CA LEU A 67 -1.11 -1.42 -3.22
C LEU A 67 -0.06 -1.31 -4.32
N LYS A 68 1.03 -0.57 -4.07
CA LYS A 68 2.14 -0.47 -5.03
C LYS A 68 2.76 -1.84 -5.32
N ARG A 69 3.03 -2.64 -4.29
CA ARG A 69 3.56 -4.00 -4.46
C ARG A 69 2.62 -4.92 -5.24
N ARG A 70 1.30 -4.81 -4.99
CA ARG A 70 0.29 -5.58 -5.72
C ARG A 70 0.26 -5.20 -7.20
N LEU A 71 0.36 -3.91 -7.50
CA LEU A 71 0.42 -3.39 -8.86
C LEU A 71 1.66 -3.91 -9.60
N ASP A 72 2.84 -3.81 -8.99
CA ASP A 72 4.10 -4.34 -9.56
C ASP A 72 4.02 -5.86 -9.83
N ALA A 73 3.34 -6.61 -8.96
CA ALA A 73 3.14 -8.05 -9.15
C ALA A 73 2.18 -8.37 -10.30
N SER A 74 1.05 -7.65 -10.40
CA SER A 74 0.10 -7.80 -11.50
C SER A 74 0.70 -7.40 -12.85
N GLU A 75 1.51 -6.34 -12.90
CA GLU A 75 2.22 -5.95 -14.12
C GLU A 75 3.16 -7.05 -14.63
N ARG A 76 3.88 -7.73 -13.73
CA ARG A 76 4.74 -8.86 -14.10
C ARG A 76 3.96 -10.05 -14.62
N GLN A 77 2.83 -10.37 -13.99
CA GLN A 77 1.95 -11.44 -14.46
C GLN A 77 1.40 -11.13 -15.86
N LEU A 78 0.99 -9.88 -16.12
CA LEU A 78 0.55 -9.46 -17.46
C LEU A 78 1.68 -9.51 -18.49
N ALA A 79 2.90 -9.15 -18.10
CA ALA A 79 4.07 -9.24 -18.97
C ALA A 79 4.40 -10.70 -19.32
N ASP A 80 4.33 -11.61 -18.35
CA ASP A 80 4.56 -13.04 -18.55
C ASP A 80 3.49 -13.68 -19.44
N LEU A 81 2.21 -13.38 -19.19
CA LEU A 81 1.10 -13.83 -20.06
C LEU A 81 1.24 -13.31 -21.49
N ARG A 82 1.66 -12.05 -21.68
CA ARG A 82 1.97 -11.53 -23.02
C ARG A 82 3.15 -12.23 -23.66
N ALA A 83 4.20 -12.55 -22.89
CA ALA A 83 5.36 -13.28 -23.40
C ALA A 83 4.99 -14.71 -23.82
N MET A 84 4.12 -15.38 -23.06
CA MET A 84 3.56 -16.69 -23.43
C MET A 84 2.67 -16.61 -24.67
N ALA A 85 1.83 -15.58 -24.79
CA ALA A 85 0.96 -15.38 -25.95
C ALA A 85 1.74 -15.06 -27.23
N ASN A 86 2.87 -14.34 -27.11
CA ASN A 86 3.76 -14.04 -28.23
C ASN A 86 4.82 -15.12 -28.47
N ARG A 87 4.76 -16.26 -27.75
CA ARG A 87 5.68 -17.36 -28.00
C ARG A 87 5.39 -17.90 -29.41
N PRO A 88 6.40 -18.04 -30.29
CA PRO A 88 6.20 -18.65 -31.59
C PRO A 88 5.65 -20.06 -31.38
N THR A 89 4.49 -20.34 -31.98
CA THR A 89 3.97 -21.71 -32.08
C THR A 89 5.00 -22.56 -32.80
N ASP A 90 5.61 -23.49 -32.08
CA ASP A 90 6.38 -24.58 -32.69
C ASP A 90 5.42 -25.34 -33.64
N PRO A 91 5.85 -25.80 -34.82
CA PRO A 91 4.97 -26.51 -35.73
C PRO A 91 4.38 -27.72 -35.01
N ALA A 92 3.05 -27.86 -35.04
CA ALA A 92 2.39 -29.03 -34.48
C ALA A 92 3.00 -30.30 -35.08
N PRO A 93 3.36 -31.31 -34.25
CA PRO A 93 3.77 -32.60 -34.79
C PRO A 93 2.66 -33.13 -35.70
N PRO A 94 2.99 -33.72 -36.86
CA PRO A 94 2.00 -34.17 -37.82
C PRO A 94 1.01 -35.11 -37.13
N THR A 95 -0.27 -34.76 -37.19
CA THR A 95 -1.36 -35.63 -36.74
C THR A 95 -1.36 -36.85 -37.65
N VAL A 96 -0.79 -37.96 -37.17
CA VAL A 96 -1.03 -39.28 -37.75
C VAL A 96 -2.52 -39.59 -37.59
N PRO A 97 -3.28 -39.78 -38.68
CA PRO A 97 -4.67 -40.18 -38.56
C PRO A 97 -4.70 -41.60 -37.95
N VAL A 98 -5.17 -41.70 -36.71
CA VAL A 98 -5.58 -42.98 -36.12
C VAL A 98 -6.82 -43.43 -36.88
N ASN A 99 -6.63 -44.43 -37.74
CA ASN A 99 -7.67 -45.02 -38.57
C ASN A 99 -8.17 -46.30 -37.88
N ASP A 100 -8.76 -46.14 -36.70
CA ASP A 100 -9.39 -47.26 -35.98
C ASP A 100 -10.84 -47.38 -36.43
N ILE A 101 -11.04 -47.87 -37.66
CA ILE A 101 -12.34 -48.38 -38.11
C ILE A 101 -12.36 -49.87 -37.75
N PRO A 102 -13.14 -50.32 -36.74
CA PRO A 102 -13.30 -51.74 -36.47
C PRO A 102 -13.98 -52.43 -37.66
N PRO A 103 -13.58 -53.66 -38.05
CA PRO A 103 -14.18 -54.36 -39.17
C PRO A 103 -15.68 -54.60 -38.91
N SER A 104 -16.50 -54.31 -39.92
CA SER A 104 -17.95 -54.48 -39.86
C SER A 104 -18.33 -55.97 -39.82
N PRO A 105 -19.27 -56.43 -38.96
CA PRO A 105 -19.55 -57.86 -38.76
C PRO A 105 -20.28 -58.58 -39.92
N LEU A 106 -20.37 -57.99 -41.12
CA LEU A 106 -21.21 -58.49 -42.20
C LEU A 106 -20.47 -59.34 -43.25
N GLU A 107 -19.21 -59.71 -43.01
CA GLU A 107 -18.38 -60.42 -44.01
C GLU A 107 -18.16 -61.92 -43.73
N SER A 108 -18.83 -62.50 -42.74
CA SER A 108 -18.84 -63.96 -42.53
C SER A 108 -20.24 -64.52 -42.83
N ALA A 109 -20.46 -64.80 -44.11
CA ALA A 109 -21.52 -65.67 -44.62
C ALA A 109 -21.12 -67.15 -44.45
#